data_AF-A0A397T1A4-F1
#
_entry.id   AF-A0A397T1A4-F1
#
_cell.length_a   1.000
_cell.length_b   1.000
_cell.length_c   1.000
_cell.angle_alpha   90.00
_cell.angle_beta   90.00
_cell.angle_gamma   90.00
#
_symmetry.space_group_name_H-M   'P 1'
#
loop_
_entity.id
_entity.type
_entity.pdbx_description
1 polymer ?
#
loop_
_entity_poly.entity_id
_entity_poly.type
_entity_poly.pdbx_seq_one_letter_code
_entity_poly.pdbx_strand_id
1 'polypeptide(L)' 'WISYSQITNLEKIAEGGFSIIYKAIWLDRKFPYDLGENKIIAVKRLKSSQKISKDFLNEVIYLNHNITNIS' A
#
# COMPACT_ATOMS: atom_id res chain seq x y z
N TRP A 1 2.13 -10.16 3.27
CA TRP A 1 3.22 -9.26 2.85
C TRP A 1 3.17 -9.09 1.34
N ILE A 2 3.26 -7.86 0.81
CA ILE A 2 3.21 -7.57 -0.64
C ILE A 2 4.58 -7.03 -1.06
N SER A 3 5.17 -7.58 -2.12
CA SER A 3 6.46 -7.08 -2.61
C SER A 3 6.28 -5.75 -3.36
N TYR A 4 7.13 -4.77 -3.06
CA TYR A 4 7.13 -3.50 -3.80
C TYR A 4 7.40 -3.72 -5.31
N SER A 5 8.17 -4.75 -5.68
CA SER A 5 8.43 -5.10 -7.09
C SER A 5 7.17 -5.55 -7.86
N GLN A 6 6.10 -5.93 -7.15
CA GLN A 6 4.81 -6.27 -7.75
C GLN A 6 3.90 -5.05 -7.93
N ILE A 7 4.30 -3.87 -7.46
CA ILE A 7 3.54 -2.63 -7.59
C ILE A 7 4.08 -1.85 -8.79
N THR A 8 3.22 -1.57 -9.75
CA THR A 8 3.57 -0.87 -11.00
C THR A 8 2.61 0.29 -11.24
N ASN A 9 2.94 1.15 -12.21
CA ASN A 9 2.11 2.28 -12.65
C ASN A 9 1.71 3.25 -11.50
N LEU A 10 2.69 3.70 -10.72
CA LEU A 10 2.49 4.67 -9.63
C LEU A 10 2.14 6.05 -10.17
N GLU A 11 0.84 6.33 -10.27
CA GLU A 11 0.30 7.63 -10.66
C GLU A 11 -0.02 8.44 -9.40
N LYS A 12 0.63 9.60 -9.23
CA LYS A 12 0.36 10.48 -8.10
C LYS A 12 -1.03 11.09 -8.24
N ILE A 13 -1.91 10.87 -7.27
CA ILE A 13 -3.27 11.41 -7.28
C ILE A 13 -3.51 12.47 -6.19
N ALA A 14 -2.70 12.48 -5.12
CA ALA A 14 -2.78 13.50 -4.09
C ALA A 14 -1.45 13.67 -3.34
N GLU A 15 -1.23 14.85 -2.79
CA GLU A 15 -0.12 15.13 -1.87
C GLU A 15 -0.63 15.98 -0.71
N GLY A 16 -0.42 15.50 0.51
CA GLY A 16 -0.66 16.25 1.74
C GLY A 16 0.65 16.72 2.37
N GLY A 17 0.57 17.30 3.58
CA GLY A 17 1.76 17.72 4.31
C GLY A 17 2.73 16.57 4.65
N PHE A 18 2.20 15.38 4.93
CA PHE A 18 2.98 14.25 5.48
C PHE A 18 3.20 13.09 4.49
N SER A 19 2.36 12.96 3.47
CA SER A 19 2.37 11.82 2.56
C SER A 19 1.95 12.18 1.15
N ILE A 20 2.26 11.27 0.23
CA ILE A 20 1.81 11.28 -1.16
C ILE A 20 0.95 10.03 -1.37
N ILE A 21 -0.20 10.19 -2.02
CA ILE A 21 -1.07 9.08 -2.41
C ILE A 21 -0.89 8.82 -3.90
N TYR A 22 -0.64 7.57 -4.23
CA TYR A 22 -0.56 7.08 -5.60
C TYR A 22 -1.70 6.10 -5.88
N LYS A 23 -2.29 6.20 -7.07
CA LYS A 23 -3.00 5.08 -7.68
C LYS A 23 -1.95 4.16 -8.29
N ALA A 24 -2.06 2.85 -8.10
CA ALA A 24 -1.11 1.89 -8.62
C ALA A 24 -1.81 0.60 -9.06
N ILE A 25 -1.06 -0.22 -9.80
CA ILE A 25 -1.47 -1.57 -10.17
C ILE A 25 -0.64 -2.55 -9.34
N TRP A 26 -1.30 -3.43 -8.60
CA TRP A 26 -0.67 -4.59 -7.95
C TRP A 26 -0.82 -5.81 -8.84
N LEU A 27 0.33 -6.36 -9.24
CA LEU A 27 0.45 -7.62 -9.94
C LEU A 27 0.34 -8.76 -8.92
N ASP A 28 -0.88 -9.25 -8.68
CA ASP A 28 -1.16 -10.36 -7.76
C ASP A 28 -0.77 -11.71 -8.39
N ARG A 29 0.50 -11.84 -8.77
CA ARG A 29 1.06 -13.04 -9.36
C ARG A 29 1.77 -13.83 -8.28
N LYS A 30 1.26 -15.01 -7.96
CA LYS A 30 1.89 -15.91 -6.99
C LYS A 30 3.04 -16.70 -7.64
N PHE A 31 2.95 -16.93 -8.96
CA PHE A 31 3.94 -17.65 -9.77
C PHE A 31 4.15 -16.96 -11.15
N PRO A 32 5.26 -17.26 -11.86
CA PRO A 32 5.58 -16.62 -13.16
C PRO A 32 4.50 -16.80 -14.24
N TYR A 33 3.76 -17.90 -14.18
CA TYR A 33 2.69 -18.27 -15.12
C TYR A 33 1.30 -17.93 -14.61
N ASP A 34 1.21 -17.31 -13.44
CA ASP A 34 -0.04 -16.96 -12.82
C ASP A 34 -0.59 -15.71 -13.54
N LEU A 35 -1.72 -15.88 -14.23
CA LEU A 35 -2.48 -14.79 -14.87
C LEU A 35 -3.30 -14.01 -13.83
N GLY A 36 -2.79 -13.92 -12.59
CA GLY A 36 -3.45 -13.25 -11.49
C GLY A 36 -3.91 -11.86 -11.89
N GLU A 37 -5.14 -11.53 -11.51
CA GLU A 37 -5.76 -10.29 -11.94
C GLU A 37 -5.01 -9.09 -11.39
N ASN A 38 -4.75 -8.12 -12.28
CA ASN A 38 -4.20 -6.84 -11.89
C ASN A 38 -5.20 -6.10 -11.00
N LYS A 39 -4.80 -5.77 -9.77
CA LYS A 39 -5.64 -5.03 -8.83
C LYS A 39 -5.26 -3.56 -8.83
N ILE A 40 -6.24 -2.68 -8.92
CA ILE A 40 -6.03 -1.25 -8.68
C ILE A 40 -5.95 -1.04 -7.17
N ILE A 41 -4.85 -0.44 -6.70
CA ILE A 41 -4.62 -0.16 -5.28
C ILE A 41 -4.28 1.31 -5.06
N ALA A 42 -4.45 1.77 -3.82
CA ALA A 42 -3.92 3.05 -3.36
C ALA A 42 -2.66 2.83 -2.53
N VAL A 43 -1.58 3.55 -2.85
CA VAL A 43 -0.30 3.51 -2.13
C VAL A 43 -0.08 4.84 -1.43
N LYS A 44 -0.04 4.83 -0.09
CA LYS A 44 0.29 6.00 0.74
C LYS A 44 1.78 5.95 1.09
N ARG A 45 2.58 6.85 0.50
CA ARG A 45 4.03 6.99 0.76
C ARG A 45 4.28 8.17 1.70
N LEU A 46 5.01 7.95 2.78
CA LEU A 46 5.46 9.02 3.67
C LEU A 46 6.64 9.79 3.06
N LYS A 47 6.65 11.12 3.22
CA LYS A 47 7.74 11.99 2.72
C LYS A 47 9.02 11.88 3.55
N SER A 48 8.89 11.56 4.83
CA SER A 48 9.99 11.40 5.78
C SER A 48 9.94 10.01 6.39
N SER A 49 10.96 9.19 6.15
CA SER A 49 11.12 7.86 6.77
C SER A 49 11.76 7.93 8.15
N GLN A 50 12.33 9.08 8.54
CA GLN A 50 13.10 9.25 9.79
C GLN A 50 12.22 9.54 11.01
N LYS A 51 10.94 9.90 10.81
CA LYS A 51 9.95 10.07 11.89
C LYS A 51 8.67 9.34 11.52
N ILE A 52 8.71 8.00 11.52
CA ILE A 52 7.45 7.23 11.54
C ILE A 52 6.74 7.60 12.84
N SER A 53 5.65 8.35 12.74
CA SER A 53 4.90 8.77 13.93
C SER A 53 4.24 7.57 14.59
N LYS A 54 4.08 7.62 15.91
CA LYS A 54 3.32 6.61 16.66
C LYS A 54 1.89 6.50 16.11
N ASP A 55 1.31 7.62 15.71
CA ASP A 55 -0.02 7.69 15.11
C ASP A 55 -0.12 6.88 13.81
N PHE A 56 0.92 6.91 12.96
CA PHE A 56 0.95 6.10 11.75
C PHE A 56 1.03 4.61 12.06
N LEU A 57 1.86 4.20 13.02
CA LEU A 57 1.92 2.80 13.45
C LEU A 57 0.57 2.36 14.04
N ASN A 58 -0.09 3.22 14.81
CA ASN A 58 -1.41 2.96 15.36
C ASN A 58 -2.47 2.83 14.24
N GLU A 59 -2.43 3.66 13.20
CA GLU A 59 -3.30 3.55 12.02
C GLU A 59 -3.11 2.19 11.34
N VAL A 60 -1.86 1.78 11.08
CA VAL A 60 -1.53 0.48 10.46
C VAL A 60 -2.01 -0.70 11.32
N ILE A 61 -1.77 -0.66 12.63
CA ILE A 61 -2.19 -1.71 13.57
C ILE A 61 -3.72 -1.79 13.63
N TYR A 62 -4.40 -0.65 13.72
CA TYR A 62 -5.87 -0.58 13.78
C TYR A 62 -6.50 -1.16 12.51
N LEU A 63 -5.99 -0.79 11.33
CA LEU A 63 -6.47 -1.33 10.06
C LEU A 63 -6.25 -2.85 9.98
N ASN A 64 -5.09 -3.34 10.41
CA ASN A 64 -4.81 -4.78 10.40
C ASN A 64 -5.74 -5.57 11.33
N HIS A 65 -5.99 -5.06 12.54
CA HIS A 65 -6.89 -5.69 13.51
C HIS A 65 -8.33 -5.79 12.99
N ASN A 66 -8.80 -4.76 12.29
CA ASN A 66 -10.15 -4.79 11.71
C ASN A 66 -10.25 -5.76 10.52
N ILE A 67 -9.20 -5.89 9.70
CA ILE A 67 -9.19 -6.87 8.60
C ILE A 67 -9.23 -8.31 9.14
N THR A 68 -8.47 -8.60 10.20
CA THR A 68 -8.42 -9.96 10.78
C THR A 68 -9.69 -10.37 11.52
N ASN A 69 -10.54 -9.42 11.93
CA ASN A 69 -11.82 -9.70 12.60
C ASN A 69 -13.00 -9.84 11.63
N ILE A 70 -12.78 -9.66 10.32
CA ILE A 70 -13.80 -9.81 9.26
C ILE A 70 -13.61 -11.13 8.49
N SER A 71 -12.54 -11.88 8.74
CA SER A 71 -12.21 -13.17 8.10
C SER A 71 -12.62 -14.39 8.91
#